data_AF-A0A7K0K1J0-F1
#
_entry.id   AF-A0A7K0K1J0-F1
#
_cell.length_a   1.000
_cell.length_b   1.000
_cell.length_c   1.000
_cell.angle_alpha   90.00
_cell.angle_beta   90.00
_cell.angle_gamma   90.00
#
_symmetry.space_group_name_H-M   'P 1'
#
loop_
_entity.id
_entity.type
_entity.pdbx_description
1 polymer ?
#
loop_
_entity_poly.entity_id
_entity_poly.type
_entity_poly.pdbx_seq_one_letter_code
_entity_poly.pdbx_strand_id
1 'polypeptide(L)'
;MSEAETVLGELGIPMSNAIGMFLKQVALQRGIPFEVKLPSPAPLALASLTKAQLDSAIQEGLDDIAAGRTAPPVEVEKRLRTKP
;
A
#
# COMPACT_ATOMS: atom_id res chain seq x y z
N MET A 1 -18.81 17.99 -9.45
CA MET A 1 -17.70 17.42 -10.24
C MET A 1 -17.25 16.17 -9.53
N SER A 2 -17.04 15.09 -10.27
CA SER A 2 -16.58 13.84 -9.66
C SER A 2 -15.11 13.97 -9.24
N GLU A 3 -14.68 13.21 -8.24
CA GLU A 3 -13.28 13.17 -7.79
C GLU A 3 -12.32 12.90 -8.96
N ALA A 4 -12.72 12.04 -9.90
CA ALA A 4 -11.96 11.73 -11.10
C ALA A 4 -11.78 12.95 -12.03
N GLU A 5 -12.80 13.80 -12.19
CA GLU A 5 -12.69 15.01 -13.02
C GLU A 5 -11.70 16.02 -12.43
N THR A 6 -11.67 16.16 -11.11
CA THR A 6 -10.71 17.02 -10.41
C THR A 6 -9.29 16.53 -10.60
N VAL A 7 -9.04 15.24 -10.29
CA VAL A 7 -7.71 14.63 -10.41
C VAL A 7 -7.20 14.68 -11.86
N LEU A 8 -8.06 14.37 -12.83
CA LEU A 8 -7.69 14.45 -14.25
C LEU A 8 -7.43 15.90 -14.70
N GLY A 9 -8.19 16.86 -14.16
CA GLY A 9 -7.96 18.29 -14.38
C GLY A 9 -6.60 18.76 -13.87
N GLU A 10 -6.19 18.33 -12.67
CA GLU A 10 -4.85 18.63 -12.11
C GLU A 10 -3.72 18.01 -12.94
N LEU A 11 -3.96 16.84 -13.54
CA LEU A 11 -3.02 16.18 -14.46
C LEU A 11 -3.02 16.81 -15.87
N GLY A 12 -3.90 17.76 -16.16
CA GLY A 12 -4.05 18.37 -17.48
C GLY A 12 -4.65 17.42 -18.52
N ILE A 13 -5.38 16.39 -18.09
CA ILE A 13 -5.98 15.36 -18.93
C ILE A 13 -7.50 15.60 -18.96
N PRO A 14 -8.08 16.04 -20.09
CA PRO A 14 -9.53 16.09 -20.23
C PRO A 14 -10.17 14.70 -20.06
N MET A 15 -11.37 14.64 -19.49
CA MET A 15 -12.09 13.38 -19.27
C MET A 15 -12.25 12.54 -20.55
N SER A 16 -12.51 13.18 -21.69
CA SER A 16 -12.59 12.53 -23.00
C SER A 16 -11.28 11.85 -23.42
N ASN A 17 -10.13 12.47 -23.11
CA ASN A 17 -8.82 11.91 -23.39
C ASN A 17 -8.55 10.70 -22.48
N ALA A 18 -8.93 10.78 -21.20
CA ALA A 18 -8.78 9.67 -20.26
C ALA A 18 -9.58 8.43 -20.70
N ILE A 19 -10.82 8.61 -21.18
CA ILE A 19 -11.63 7.54 -21.75
C ILE A 19 -10.94 6.91 -22.97
N GLY A 20 -10.41 7.74 -23.88
CA GLY A 20 -9.68 7.25 -25.05
C GLY A 20 -8.43 6.45 -24.69
N MET A 21 -7.69 6.87 -23.67
CA MET A 21 -6.53 6.14 -23.15
C MET A 21 -6.94 4.79 -22.56
N PHE A 22 -8.00 4.75 -21.74
CA PHE A 22 -8.53 3.52 -21.18
C PHE A 22 -8.89 2.49 -22.26
N LEU A 23 -9.66 2.89 -23.29
CA LEU A 23 -10.07 2.00 -24.36
C LEU A 23 -8.89 1.45 -25.18
N LYS A 24 -7.86 2.28 -25.42
CA LYS A 24 -6.62 1.82 -26.08
C LYS A 24 -5.90 0.77 -25.26
N GLN A 25 -5.83 0.95 -23.93
CA GLN A 25 -5.22 -0.04 -23.05
C GLN A 25 -6.02 -1.34 -23.01
N VAL A 26 -7.35 -1.28 -23.01
CA VAL A 26 -8.21 -2.47 -23.11
C VAL A 26 -7.93 -3.25 -24.40
N ALA A 27 -7.86 -2.56 -25.53
CA ALA A 27 -7.58 -3.19 -26.82
C ALA A 27 -6.16 -3.80 -26.89
N LEU A 28 -5.16 -3.08 -26.37
CA LEU A 28 -3.76 -3.50 -26.36
C LEU A 28 -3.54 -4.73 -25.47
N GLN A 29 -4.12 -4.72 -24.27
CA GLN A 29 -3.93 -5.77 -23.26
C GLN A 29 -4.92 -6.93 -23.41
N ARG A 30 -5.94 -6.78 -24.27
CA ARG A 30 -7.08 -7.71 -24.38
C ARG A 30 -7.70 -8.03 -23.03
N GLY A 31 -7.83 -7.02 -22.17
CA GLY A 31 -8.23 -7.17 -20.78
C GLY A 31 -8.46 -5.84 -20.08
N ILE A 32 -8.76 -5.88 -18.78
CA ILE A 32 -8.94 -4.68 -17.96
C ILE A 32 -7.56 -4.11 -17.60
N PRO A 33 -7.28 -2.82 -17.89
CA PRO A 33 -5.95 -2.23 -17.76
C PRO A 33 -5.62 -1.76 -16.34
N PHE A 34 -6.16 -2.45 -15.34
CA PHE A 34 -5.85 -2.28 -13.93
C PHE A 34 -6.01 -3.63 -13.24
N GLU A 35 -5.25 -3.84 -12.17
CA GLU A 35 -5.36 -5.08 -11.41
C GLU A 35 -6.71 -5.14 -10.69
N VAL A 36 -7.48 -6.19 -10.95
CA VAL A 36 -8.71 -6.47 -10.21
C VAL A 36 -8.34 -7.24 -8.95
N LYS A 37 -7.92 -6.51 -7.92
CA LYS A 37 -7.61 -7.05 -6.60
C LYS A 37 -8.48 -6.35 -5.55
N LEU A 38 -8.88 -7.10 -4.51
CA LEU A 38 -9.36 -6.46 -3.28
C LEU A 38 -8.22 -5.56 -2.76
N PRO A 39 -8.51 -4.36 -2.23
CA PRO A 39 -7.49 -3.49 -1.68
C PRO A 39 -6.69 -4.32 -0.67
N SER A 40 -5.40 -4.53 -0.97
CA SER A 40 -4.52 -5.15 0.01
C SER A 40 -4.59 -4.26 1.25
N PRO A 41 -4.77 -4.83 2.46
CA PRO A 41 -4.67 -4.03 3.67
C PRO A 41 -3.33 -3.31 3.59
N ALA A 42 -3.37 -1.98 3.48
CA ALA A 42 -2.18 -1.18 3.50
C ALA A 42 -1.36 -1.59 4.74
N PRO A 43 -0.02 -1.54 4.70
CA PRO A 43 0.79 -1.72 5.90
C PRO A 43 0.15 -0.89 7.01
N LEU A 44 -0.20 -1.55 8.13
CA LEU A 44 -0.90 -0.93 9.26
C LEU A 44 -0.23 0.40 9.57
N ALA A 45 -0.88 1.51 9.20
CA ALA A 45 -0.35 2.83 9.49
C ALA A 45 -0.35 2.97 11.00
N LEU A 46 0.76 3.42 11.61
CA LEU A 46 0.84 3.62 13.07
C LEU A 46 -0.33 4.47 13.61
N ALA A 47 -0.86 5.39 12.80
CA ALA A 47 -2.01 6.23 13.12
C ALA A 47 -3.35 5.47 13.28
N SER A 48 -3.42 4.22 12.80
CA SER A 48 -4.61 3.36 12.89
C SER A 48 -4.57 2.38 14.07
N LEU A 49 -3.46 2.33 14.82
CA LEU A 49 -3.33 1.47 16.00
C LEU A 49 -4.04 2.11 17.19
N THR A 50 -4.85 1.32 17.88
CA THR A 50 -5.35 1.72 19.21
C THR A 50 -4.21 1.67 20.23
N LYS A 51 -4.30 2.46 21.30
CA LYS A 51 -3.29 2.49 22.37
C LYS A 51 -2.98 1.09 22.91
N ALA A 52 -3.99 0.24 23.08
CA ALA A 52 -3.82 -1.13 23.56
C ALA A 52 -3.00 -2.02 22.60
N GLN A 53 -3.18 -1.86 21.28
CA GLN A 53 -2.40 -2.61 20.28
C GLN A 53 -0.95 -2.16 20.23
N LEU A 54 -0.71 -0.85 20.43
CA LEU A 54 0.64 -0.31 20.53
C LEU A 54 1.34 -0.80 21.80
N ASP A 55 0.66 -0.75 22.94
CA ASP A 55 1.19 -1.20 24.23
C ASP A 55 1.53 -2.71 24.18
N SER A 56 0.68 -3.54 23.55
CA SER A 56 0.96 -4.97 23.33
C SER A 56 2.19 -5.19 22.47
N ALA A 57 2.31 -4.48 21.34
CA ALA A 57 3.45 -4.63 20.44
C ALA A 57 4.78 -4.20 21.10
N ILE A 58 4.75 -3.18 21.97
CA ILE A 58 5.93 -2.76 22.74
C ILE A 58 6.28 -3.82 23.78
N GLN A 59 5.30 -4.37 24.50
CA GLN A 59 5.54 -5.41 25.49
C GLN A 59 6.12 -6.68 24.87
N GLU A 60 5.59 -7.11 23.72
CA GLU A 60 6.13 -8.23 22.94
C GLU A 60 7.58 -8.00 22.54
N GLY A 61 7.93 -6.79 22.09
CA GLY A 61 9.31 -6.42 21.78
C GLY A 61 10.25 -6.47 22.99
N LEU A 62 9.78 -6.04 24.17
CA LEU A 62 10.56 -6.13 25.42
C LEU A 62 10.79 -7.58 25.84
N ASP A 63 9.78 -8.43 25.70
CA ASP A 63 9.86 -9.86 26.02
C ASP A 63 10.78 -10.60 25.04
N ASP A 64 10.77 -10.24 23.76
CA ASP A 64 11.69 -10.76 22.74
C ASP A 64 13.15 -10.39 23.03
N ILE A 65 13.41 -9.15 23.46
CA ILE A 65 14.73 -8.70 23.90
C ILE A 65 15.18 -9.48 25.13
N ALA A 66 14.30 -9.62 26.14
CA ALA A 66 14.60 -10.36 27.36
C ALA A 66 14.88 -11.85 27.09
N ALA A 67 14.19 -12.44 26.11
CA ALA A 67 14.38 -13.83 25.68
C ALA A 67 15.53 -14.03 24.68
N GLY A 68 16.25 -12.96 24.30
CA GLY A 68 17.36 -13.02 23.35
C GLY A 68 16.93 -13.28 21.90
N ARG A 69 15.64 -13.18 21.57
CA ARG A 69 15.07 -13.30 20.21
C ARG A 69 15.32 -12.02 19.41
N THR A 70 16.58 -11.62 19.32
CA THR A 70 17.02 -10.43 18.59
C THR A 70 17.66 -10.83 17.26
N ALA A 71 17.55 -9.96 16.26
CA ALA A 71 18.21 -10.16 14.97
C ALA A 71 19.12 -8.95 14.67
N PRO A 72 20.26 -9.18 14.00
CA PRO A 72 21.11 -8.09 13.54
C PRO A 72 20.34 -7.12 12.64
N PRO A 73 20.57 -5.80 12.74
CA PRO A 73 19.84 -4.79 11.96
C PRO A 73 19.83 -5.06 10.44
N VAL A 74 20.93 -5.59 9.90
CA VAL A 74 21.08 -5.93 8.47
C VAL A 74 20.13 -7.05 8.04
N GLU A 75 19.90 -8.03 8.90
CA GLU A 75 18.99 -9.15 8.63
C GLU A 75 17.53 -8.71 8.75
N VAL A 76 17.24 -7.81 9.71
CA VAL A 76 15.91 -7.19 9.87
C VAL A 76 15.57 -6.34 8.65
N GLU A 77 16.49 -5.49 8.18
CA GLU A 77 16.27 -4.65 6.99
C GLU A 77 15.98 -5.50 5.75
N LYS A 78 16.74 -6.59 5.56
CA LYS A 78 16.54 -7.51 4.44
C LYS A 78 15.14 -8.14 4.47
N ARG A 79 14.67 -8.59 5.64
CA ARG A 79 13.32 -9.16 5.81
C ARG A 79 12.22 -8.16 5.50
N LEU A 80 12.36 -6.91 5.95
CA LEU A 80 11.39 -5.83 5.69
C LEU A 80 11.30 -5.47 4.21
N ARG A 81 12.42 -5.50 3.48
CA ARG A 81 12.45 -5.22 2.02
C ARG A 81 11.92 -6.37 1.16
N THR A 82 11.89 -7.59 1.69
CA THR A 82 11.41 -8.79 0.96
C THR A 82 9.95 -9.14 1.23
N LYS A 83 9.29 -8.48 2.18
CA LYS A 83 7.86 -8.72 2.46
C LYS A 83 7.03 -7.89 1.46
N PRO A 84 6.14 -8.51 0.66
CA PRO A 84 5.35 -7.83 -0.35
C PRO A 84 4.35 -6.83 0.27
#